data_AF-A0A921SXD0-F1
#
_entry.id   AF-A0A921SXD0-F1
#
_cell.length_a   1.000
_cell.length_b   1.000
_cell.length_c   1.000
_cell.angle_alpha   90.00
_cell.angle_beta   90.00
_cell.angle_gamma   90.00
#
_symmetry.space_group_name_H-M   'P 1'
#
loop_
_entity.id
_entity.type
_entity.pdbx_description
1 polymer ?
#
loop_
_entity_poly.entity_id
_entity_poly.type
_entity_poly.pdbx_seq_one_letter_code
_entity_poly.pdbx_strand_id
1 'polypeptide(L)'
;MASATDTAWSALRQTGQVTLRGEPATWSRVTRWLFLVLGGLVGLLALAPLVVIPLVLLGGAEISLGIVFGVFGVYAMLTVLGVLLVLGYRRQVRYLALERQPVILDARGLTLRGVGPIPWHDVGPAQHRLVRNENSDGFVRRAVMPLTASGLAAVNQRLAPELRPRISPATGPIWNRTHRHVYVPGVKGMSQGEVMGLLNAAHQLFLDSPPRQR
;
A
#
# COMPACT_ATOMS: atom_id res chain seq x y z
N MET A 1 26.64 1.27 18.10
CA MET A 1 25.19 1.15 18.37
C MET A 1 24.72 -0.11 17.66
N ALA A 2 24.06 -1.05 18.35
CA ALA A 2 23.54 -2.25 17.70
C ALA A 2 22.52 -1.86 16.61
N SER A 3 22.55 -2.53 15.47
CA SER A 3 21.58 -2.24 14.41
C SER A 3 20.16 -2.61 14.89
N ALA A 4 19.14 -1.98 14.30
CA ALA A 4 17.75 -2.33 14.60
C ALA A 4 17.49 -3.82 14.35
N THR A 5 18.17 -4.38 13.34
CA THR A 5 18.15 -5.79 12.94
C THR A 5 18.71 -6.71 14.04
N ASP A 6 19.86 -6.38 14.63
CA ASP A 6 20.46 -7.18 15.71
C ASP A 6 19.58 -7.22 16.96
N THR A 7 18.94 -6.09 17.26
CA THR A 7 17.99 -5.98 18.39
C THR A 7 16.73 -6.80 18.13
N ALA A 8 16.19 -6.75 16.90
CA ALA A 8 15.03 -7.55 16.52
C ALA A 8 15.34 -9.05 16.51
N TRP A 9 16.52 -9.44 16.01
CA TRP A 9 16.94 -10.84 15.97
C TRP A 9 17.22 -11.42 17.35
N SER A 10 17.86 -10.65 18.24
CA SER A 10 18.06 -11.07 19.63
C SER A 10 16.73 -11.22 20.37
N ALA A 11 15.80 -10.27 20.21
CA ALA A 11 14.45 -10.38 20.77
C ALA A 11 13.70 -11.62 20.25
N LEU A 12 13.77 -11.89 18.94
CA LEU A 12 13.13 -13.05 18.33
C LEU A 12 13.69 -14.37 18.86
N ARG A 13 15.02 -14.47 19.05
CA ARG A 13 15.64 -15.66 19.63
C ARG A 13 15.30 -15.86 21.11
N GLN A 14 15.19 -14.79 21.88
CA GLN A 14 14.92 -14.88 23.32
C GLN A 14 13.46 -15.17 23.64
N THR A 15 12.53 -14.55 22.90
CA THR A 15 11.10 -14.58 23.22
C THR A 15 10.28 -15.41 22.25
N GLY A 16 10.85 -15.80 21.10
CA GLY A 16 10.11 -16.48 20.03
C GLY A 16 9.17 -15.56 19.24
N GLN A 17 9.17 -14.26 19.53
CA GLN A 17 8.32 -13.28 18.88
C GLN A 17 9.00 -11.91 18.77
N VAL A 18 8.80 -11.19 17.67
CA VAL A 18 9.16 -9.77 17.60
C VAL A 18 8.04 -8.98 16.90
N THR A 19 7.70 -7.83 17.50
CA THR A 19 6.73 -6.89 16.92
C THR A 19 7.49 -5.68 16.40
N LEU A 20 7.42 -5.47 15.09
CA LEU A 20 8.09 -4.39 14.38
C LEU A 20 7.07 -3.39 13.88
N ARG A 21 7.42 -2.10 13.90
CA ARG A 21 6.52 -1.05 13.39
C ARG A 21 6.60 -1.01 11.87
N GLY A 22 5.46 -1.20 11.20
CA GLY A 22 5.37 -1.06 9.75
C GLY A 22 5.71 0.36 9.28
N GLU A 23 6.42 0.46 8.15
CA GLU A 23 6.72 1.72 7.48
C GLU A 23 6.12 1.74 6.08
N PRO A 24 5.37 2.82 5.72
CA PRO A 24 4.79 2.92 4.39
C PRO A 24 5.85 3.14 3.31
N ALA A 25 5.61 2.60 2.13
CA ALA A 25 6.50 2.75 0.98
C ALA A 25 6.70 4.23 0.63
N THR A 26 7.92 4.63 0.27
CA THR A 26 8.25 6.04 -0.03
C THR A 26 7.37 6.64 -1.12
N TRP A 27 7.03 5.86 -2.16
CA TRP A 27 6.15 6.26 -3.25
C TRP A 27 4.76 6.71 -2.78
N SER A 28 4.19 6.03 -1.77
CA SER A 28 2.87 6.38 -1.22
C SER A 28 2.84 7.78 -0.57
N ARG A 29 3.98 8.25 -0.03
CA ARG A 29 4.11 9.61 0.49
C ARG A 29 4.10 10.64 -0.64
N VAL A 30 4.84 10.37 -1.72
CA VAL A 30 4.91 11.25 -2.90
C VAL A 30 3.54 11.37 -3.57
N THR A 31 2.85 10.24 -3.75
CA THR A 31 1.49 10.25 -4.34
C THR A 31 0.51 11.05 -3.48
N ARG A 32 0.60 10.96 -2.15
CA ARG A 32 -0.23 11.78 -1.25
C ARG A 32 0.02 13.28 -1.44
N TRP A 33 1.28 13.70 -1.54
CA TRP A 33 1.64 15.09 -1.81
C TRP A 33 1.11 15.56 -3.16
N LEU A 34 1.20 14.72 -4.19
CA LEU A 34 0.65 15.03 -5.51
C LEU A 34 -0.87 15.31 -5.45
N PHE A 35 -1.64 14.47 -4.75
CA PHE A 35 -3.08 14.71 -4.55
C PHE A 35 -3.37 16.03 -3.81
N LEU A 36 -2.54 16.40 -2.83
CA LEU A 36 -2.69 17.67 -2.11
C LEU A 36 -2.39 18.88 -3.01
N VAL A 37 -1.31 18.82 -3.80
CA VAL A 37 -0.94 19.89 -4.74
C VAL A 37 -2.01 20.06 -5.82
N LEU A 38 -2.47 18.95 -6.42
CA LEU A 38 -3.56 18.97 -7.40
C LEU A 38 -4.85 19.52 -6.78
N GLY A 39 -5.19 19.11 -5.55
CA GLY A 39 -6.35 19.65 -4.83
C GLY A 39 -6.24 21.16 -4.61
N GLY A 40 -5.05 21.65 -4.25
CA GLY A 40 -4.77 23.08 -4.10
C GLY A 40 -4.92 23.85 -5.42
N LEU A 41 -4.39 23.31 -6.52
CA LEU A 41 -4.52 23.91 -7.86
C LEU A 41 -5.98 23.97 -8.32
N VAL A 42 -6.75 22.89 -8.13
CA VAL A 42 -8.18 22.86 -8.46
C VAL A 42 -8.96 23.86 -7.60
N GLY A 43 -8.64 23.95 -6.31
CA GLY A 43 -9.22 24.94 -5.42
C GLY A 43 -8.91 26.38 -5.85
N LEU A 44 -7.66 26.66 -6.24
CA LEU A 44 -7.27 27.97 -6.77
C LEU A 44 -8.01 28.31 -8.06
N LEU A 45 -8.11 27.35 -8.99
CA LEU A 45 -8.84 27.54 -10.24
C LEU A 45 -10.34 27.79 -10.01
N ALA A 46 -10.93 27.13 -9.01
CA ALA A 46 -12.33 27.33 -8.63
C ALA A 46 -12.62 28.74 -8.08
N LEU A 47 -11.59 29.45 -7.59
CA LEU A 47 -11.69 30.85 -7.15
C LEU A 47 -11.56 31.85 -8.31
N ALA A 48 -10.98 31.47 -9.45
CA ALA A 48 -10.77 32.38 -10.57
C ALA A 48 -12.06 33.09 -11.05
N PRO A 49 -13.25 32.45 -11.11
CA PRO A 49 -14.46 33.12 -11.53
C PRO A 49 -14.97 34.17 -10.53
N LEU A 50 -14.59 34.10 -9.24
CA LEU A 50 -14.90 35.16 -8.27
C LEU A 50 -14.25 36.49 -8.64
N VAL A 51 -13.17 36.46 -9.42
CA VAL A 51 -12.49 37.65 -9.94
C VAL A 51 -12.97 37.98 -11.35
N VAL A 52 -13.12 36.96 -12.21
CA VAL A 52 -13.52 37.15 -13.62
C VAL A 52 -14.96 37.65 -13.76
N ILE A 53 -15.92 37.11 -12.98
CA ILE A 53 -17.34 37.48 -13.08
C ILE A 53 -17.56 38.96 -12.75
N PRO A 54 -17.06 39.52 -11.63
CA PRO A 54 -17.17 40.95 -11.36
C PRO A 54 -16.50 41.83 -12.43
N LEU A 55 -15.35 41.40 -12.96
CA LEU A 55 -14.63 42.15 -14.00
C LEU A 55 -15.45 42.24 -15.30
N VAL A 56 -16.11 41.14 -15.69
CA VAL A 56 -17.00 41.08 -16.86
C VAL A 56 -18.25 41.95 -16.66
N LEU A 57 -18.82 41.92 -15.45
CA LEU A 57 -19.98 42.75 -15.08
C LEU A 57 -19.66 44.25 -15.11
N LEU A 58 -18.49 44.63 -14.57
CA LEU A 58 -18.02 46.03 -14.57
C LEU A 58 -17.62 46.52 -15.97
N GLY A 59 -17.17 45.61 -16.84
CA GLY A 59 -16.76 45.91 -18.22
C GLY A 59 -17.91 46.14 -19.21
N GLY A 60 -19.17 46.01 -18.78
CA GLY A 60 -20.34 46.24 -19.63
C GLY A 60 -20.58 45.17 -20.71
N ALA A 61 -20.00 43.98 -20.56
CA ALA A 61 -20.19 42.89 -21.51
C ALA A 61 -21.59 42.27 -21.38
N GLU A 62 -22.23 41.97 -22.51
CA GLU A 62 -23.52 41.28 -22.53
C GLU A 62 -23.35 39.81 -22.09
N ILE A 63 -24.09 39.41 -21.05
CA ILE A 63 -24.06 38.04 -20.52
C ILE A 63 -24.89 37.15 -21.45
N SER A 64 -24.23 36.46 -22.37
CA SER A 64 -24.89 35.45 -23.19
C SER A 64 -25.18 34.18 -22.37
N LEU A 65 -26.21 33.43 -22.77
CA LEU A 65 -26.47 32.09 -22.21
C LEU A 65 -25.24 31.18 -22.31
N GLY A 66 -24.43 31.34 -23.37
CA GLY A 66 -23.18 30.59 -23.55
C GLY A 66 -22.16 30.82 -22.43
N ILE A 67 -22.04 32.06 -21.92
CA ILE A 67 -21.16 32.38 -20.78
C ILE A 67 -21.67 31.68 -19.52
N VAL A 68 -22.98 31.73 -19.26
CA VAL A 68 -23.59 31.08 -18.09
C VAL A 68 -23.38 29.58 -18.12
N PHE A 69 -23.68 28.93 -19.26
CA PHE A 69 -23.47 27.49 -19.44
C PHE A 69 -21.98 27.12 -19.37
N GLY A 70 -21.10 27.94 -19.92
CA GLY A 70 -19.65 27.74 -19.86
C GLY A 70 -19.13 27.77 -18.42
N VAL A 71 -19.51 28.79 -17.64
CA VAL A 71 -19.14 28.90 -16.22
C VAL A 71 -19.69 27.72 -15.43
N PHE A 72 -20.95 27.35 -15.63
CA PHE A 72 -21.55 26.20 -14.96
C PHE A 72 -20.85 24.89 -15.32
N GLY A 73 -20.49 24.70 -16.59
CA GLY A 73 -19.75 23.53 -17.08
C GLY A 73 -18.35 23.41 -16.46
N VAL A 74 -17.62 24.53 -16.35
CA VAL A 74 -16.32 24.58 -15.68
C VAL A 74 -16.46 24.22 -14.20
N TYR A 75 -17.46 24.76 -13.49
CA TYR A 75 -17.69 24.42 -12.09
C TYR A 75 -18.10 22.96 -11.90
N ALA A 76 -18.94 22.40 -12.77
CA ALA A 76 -19.30 20.99 -12.74
C ALA A 76 -18.06 20.11 -12.94
N MET A 77 -17.20 20.43 -13.92
CA MET A 77 -15.95 19.70 -14.17
C MET A 77 -14.99 19.78 -12.97
N LEU A 78 -14.79 20.97 -12.39
CA LEU A 78 -13.93 21.14 -11.21
C LEU A 78 -14.47 20.42 -9.98
N THR A 79 -15.80 20.40 -9.82
CA THR A 79 -16.45 19.66 -8.73
C THR A 79 -16.22 18.16 -8.88
N VAL A 80 -16.42 17.61 -10.08
CA VAL A 80 -16.16 16.19 -10.37
C VAL A 80 -14.68 15.86 -10.12
N LEU A 81 -13.76 16.69 -10.62
CA LEU A 81 -12.33 16.51 -10.41
C LEU A 81 -11.96 16.57 -8.92
N GLY A 82 -12.52 17.53 -8.18
CA GLY A 82 -12.34 17.67 -6.74
C GLY A 82 -12.81 16.44 -5.97
N VAL A 83 -13.98 15.89 -6.31
CA VAL A 83 -14.49 14.64 -5.72
C VAL A 83 -13.56 13.48 -6.00
N LEU A 84 -13.08 13.32 -7.25
CA LEU A 84 -12.13 12.27 -7.60
C LEU A 84 -10.81 12.39 -6.83
N LEU A 85 -10.28 13.60 -6.67
CA LEU A 85 -9.07 13.86 -5.88
C LEU A 85 -9.27 13.52 -4.40
N VAL A 86 -10.41 13.90 -3.81
CA VAL A 86 -10.74 13.58 -2.41
C VAL A 86 -10.89 12.07 -2.21
N LEU A 87 -11.58 11.37 -3.11
CA LEU A 87 -11.72 9.92 -3.06
C LEU A 87 -10.35 9.23 -3.18
N GLY A 88 -9.51 9.69 -4.12
CA GLY A 88 -8.14 9.23 -4.28
C GLY A 88 -7.29 9.44 -3.02
N TYR A 89 -7.33 10.65 -2.45
CA TYR A 89 -6.63 10.99 -1.21
C TYR A 89 -7.09 10.11 -0.04
N ARG A 90 -8.40 9.97 0.18
CA ARG A 90 -8.95 9.12 1.25
C ARG A 90 -8.50 7.66 1.10
N ARG A 91 -8.49 7.16 -0.13
CA ARG A 91 -7.99 5.81 -0.43
C ARG A 91 -6.50 5.67 -0.09
N GLN A 92 -5.67 6.65 -0.43
CA GLN A 92 -4.24 6.66 -0.07
C GLN A 92 -4.02 6.70 1.45
N VAL A 93 -4.80 7.50 2.20
CA VAL A 93 -4.71 7.53 3.67
C VAL A 93 -5.04 6.17 4.28
N ARG A 94 -6.05 5.47 3.76
CA ARG A 94 -6.37 4.10 4.22
C ARG A 94 -5.24 3.12 3.95
N TYR A 95 -4.62 3.14 2.77
CA TYR A 95 -3.47 2.28 2.48
C TYR A 95 -2.27 2.58 3.40
N LEU A 96 -1.96 3.86 3.62
CA LEU A 96 -0.91 4.27 4.55
C LEU A 96 -1.17 3.78 5.98
N ALA A 97 -2.43 3.81 6.44
CA ALA A 97 -2.79 3.31 7.75
C ALA A 97 -2.59 1.78 7.86
N LEU A 98 -2.89 1.03 6.79
CA LEU A 98 -2.63 -0.41 6.73
C LEU A 98 -1.13 -0.74 6.75
N GLU A 99 -0.31 0.03 6.01
CA GLU A 99 1.15 -0.20 5.99
C GLU A 99 1.85 0.15 7.31
N ARG A 100 1.23 0.99 8.16
CA ARG A 100 1.73 1.31 9.51
C ARG A 100 1.42 0.25 10.55
N GLN A 101 0.56 -0.72 10.23
CA GLN A 101 0.23 -1.79 11.15
C GLN A 101 1.49 -2.61 11.49
N PRO A 102 1.56 -3.18 12.70
CA PRO A 102 2.73 -3.93 13.11
C PRO A 102 2.96 -5.14 12.21
N VAL A 103 4.25 -5.43 11.99
CA VAL A 103 4.73 -6.69 11.43
C VAL A 103 5.14 -7.55 12.60
N ILE A 104 4.46 -8.67 12.79
CA ILE A 104 4.73 -9.60 13.90
C ILE A 104 5.36 -10.84 13.28
N LEU A 105 6.56 -11.18 13.76
CA LEU A 105 7.21 -12.46 13.47
C LEU A 105 7.06 -13.30 14.73
N ASP A 106 6.44 -14.47 14.63
CA ASP A 106 6.34 -15.42 15.74
C ASP A 106 6.62 -16.84 15.26
N ALA A 107 6.65 -17.81 16.18
CA ALA A 107 6.85 -19.21 15.82
C ALA A 107 5.72 -19.82 14.97
N ARG A 108 4.51 -19.25 15.03
CA ARG A 108 3.33 -19.71 14.28
C ARG A 108 3.38 -19.21 12.84
N GLY A 109 4.04 -18.09 12.57
CA GLY A 109 4.13 -17.49 11.26
C GLY A 109 4.42 -15.98 11.25
N LEU A 110 4.10 -15.39 10.11
CA LEU A 110 4.25 -13.97 9.82
C LEU A 110 2.88 -13.29 9.82
N THR A 111 2.72 -12.22 10.60
CA THR A 111 1.58 -11.32 10.50
C THR A 111 2.02 -9.98 9.94
N LEU A 112 1.34 -9.51 8.89
CA LEU A 112 1.62 -8.22 8.26
C LEU A 112 0.32 -7.54 7.86
N ARG A 113 0.23 -6.21 8.04
CA ARG A 113 -0.94 -5.40 7.63
C ARG A 113 -2.27 -5.97 8.15
N GLY A 114 -2.23 -6.57 9.35
CA GLY A 114 -3.38 -7.18 10.01
C GLY A 114 -3.84 -8.49 9.39
N VAL A 115 -3.00 -9.11 8.56
CA VAL A 115 -3.23 -10.42 7.96
C VAL A 115 -2.19 -11.40 8.49
N GLY A 116 -2.67 -12.44 9.18
CA GLY A 116 -1.84 -13.48 9.76
C GLY A 116 -2.44 -14.08 11.03
N PRO A 117 -1.74 -15.04 11.67
CA PRO A 117 -0.40 -15.49 11.27
C PRO A 117 -0.43 -16.33 9.98
N ILE A 118 0.43 -15.99 9.02
CA ILE A 118 0.69 -16.77 7.81
C ILE A 118 1.78 -17.78 8.16
N PRO A 119 1.50 -19.09 8.18
CA PRO A 119 2.46 -20.10 8.60
C PRO A 119 3.76 -20.07 7.79
N TRP A 120 4.89 -20.34 8.44
CA TRP A 120 6.19 -20.35 7.77
C TRP A 120 6.31 -21.40 6.66
N HIS A 121 5.53 -22.49 6.71
CA HIS A 121 5.46 -23.49 5.65
C HIS A 121 4.58 -23.06 4.45
N ASP A 122 3.76 -22.03 4.62
CA ASP A 122 2.91 -21.47 3.55
C ASP A 122 3.66 -20.43 2.71
N VAL A 123 4.82 -19.97 3.17
CA VAL A 123 5.66 -18.98 2.50
C VAL A 123 7.07 -19.52 2.30
N GLY A 124 7.67 -19.21 1.16
CA GLY A 124 9.10 -19.42 0.92
C GLY A 124 9.94 -18.25 1.46
N PRO A 125 11.28 -18.37 1.38
CA PRO A 125 12.18 -17.33 1.82
C PRO A 125 11.98 -16.02 1.03
N ALA A 126 12.26 -14.90 1.68
CA ALA A 126 12.24 -13.58 1.09
C ALA A 126 13.36 -13.45 0.05
N GLN A 127 12.97 -13.12 -1.19
CA GLN A 127 13.87 -12.98 -2.32
C GLN A 127 13.44 -11.85 -3.26
N HIS A 128 14.38 -11.33 -4.05
CA HIS A 128 14.05 -10.38 -5.11
C HIS A 128 13.55 -11.14 -6.33
N ARG A 129 12.34 -10.83 -6.80
CA ARG A 129 11.76 -11.43 -8.00
C ARG A 129 11.23 -10.35 -8.94
N LEU A 130 11.36 -10.58 -10.24
CA LEU A 130 10.63 -9.82 -11.25
C LEU A 130 9.15 -10.20 -11.16
N VAL A 131 8.31 -9.25 -10.78
CA VAL A 131 6.85 -9.41 -10.71
C VAL A 131 6.20 -8.45 -11.69
N ARG A 132 5.07 -8.85 -12.27
CA ARG A 132 4.29 -7.94 -13.13
C ARG A 132 3.89 -6.71 -12.33
N ASN A 133 4.07 -5.54 -12.93
CA ASN A 133 3.63 -4.30 -12.32
C ASN A 133 2.10 -4.27 -12.26
N GLU A 134 1.58 -3.71 -11.18
CA GLU A 134 0.14 -3.58 -10.94
C GLU A 134 -0.47 -2.49 -11.82
N ASN A 135 0.35 -1.48 -12.14
CA ASN A 135 -0.07 -0.25 -12.78
C ASN A 135 0.48 -0.10 -14.21
N SER A 136 1.23 -1.09 -14.72
CA SER A 136 1.74 -1.08 -16.10
C SER A 136 1.97 -2.50 -16.62
N ASP A 137 2.09 -2.66 -17.93
CA ASP A 137 2.38 -3.94 -18.57
C ASP A 137 3.84 -4.43 -18.42
N GLY A 138 4.65 -3.70 -17.65
CA GLY A 138 6.04 -4.05 -17.38
C GLY A 138 6.24 -5.01 -16.21
N PHE A 139 7.48 -5.49 -16.05
CA PHE A 139 7.94 -6.21 -14.87
C PHE A 139 8.78 -5.29 -13.99
N VAL A 140 8.63 -5.41 -12.67
CA VAL A 140 9.40 -4.66 -11.68
C VAL A 140 10.05 -5.65 -10.73
N ARG A 141 11.34 -5.43 -10.41
CA ARG A 141 12.06 -6.21 -9.41
C ARG A 141 11.57 -5.79 -8.02
N ARG A 142 10.92 -6.69 -7.29
CA ARG A 142 10.42 -6.44 -5.91
C ARG A 142 10.88 -7.54 -4.97
N ALA A 143 11.05 -7.20 -3.69
CA ALA A 143 11.24 -8.20 -2.64
C ALA A 143 9.90 -8.86 -2.30
N VAL A 144 9.87 -10.19 -2.41
CA VAL A 144 8.67 -10.99 -2.21
C VAL A 144 9.02 -12.29 -1.48
N MET A 145 8.05 -12.85 -0.78
CA MET A 145 8.06 -14.24 -0.32
C MET A 145 7.10 -15.04 -1.21
N PRO A 146 7.57 -16.02 -1.99
CA PRO A 146 6.68 -16.84 -2.82
C PRO A 146 5.76 -17.67 -1.93
N LEU A 147 4.49 -17.80 -2.30
CA LEU A 147 3.60 -18.72 -1.60
C LEU A 147 3.90 -20.16 -2.04
N THR A 148 3.90 -21.09 -1.08
CA THR A 148 3.95 -22.53 -1.39
C THR A 148 2.59 -23.02 -1.90
N ALA A 149 2.48 -24.29 -2.30
CA ALA A 149 1.21 -24.84 -2.77
C ALA A 149 0.10 -24.73 -1.70
N SER A 150 0.44 -24.99 -0.43
CA SER A 150 -0.48 -24.83 0.71
C SER A 150 -0.82 -23.35 0.93
N GLY A 151 0.17 -22.46 0.87
CA GLY A 151 -0.04 -21.02 1.00
C GLY A 151 -0.90 -20.41 -0.11
N LEU A 152 -0.77 -20.90 -1.34
CA LEU A 152 -1.63 -20.48 -2.46
C LEU A 152 -3.09 -20.85 -2.19
N ALA A 153 -3.36 -22.06 -1.70
CA ALA A 153 -4.71 -22.48 -1.33
C ALA A 153 -5.23 -21.67 -0.13
N ALA A 154 -4.43 -21.49 0.92
CA ALA A 154 -4.80 -20.71 2.10
C ALA A 154 -5.18 -19.27 1.73
N VAL A 155 -4.34 -18.58 0.95
CA VAL A 155 -4.56 -17.17 0.58
C VAL A 155 -5.67 -17.00 -0.45
N ASN A 156 -5.76 -17.86 -1.48
CA ASN A 156 -6.73 -17.66 -2.56
C ASN A 156 -8.11 -18.28 -2.30
N GLN A 157 -8.21 -19.27 -1.39
CA GLN A 157 -9.46 -19.96 -1.12
C GLN A 157 -10.01 -19.65 0.29
N ARG A 158 -9.15 -19.60 1.32
CA ARG A 158 -9.60 -19.46 2.72
C ARG A 158 -9.58 -18.03 3.25
N LEU A 159 -8.60 -17.22 2.84
CA LEU A 159 -8.53 -15.83 3.25
C LEU A 159 -9.66 -15.02 2.61
N ALA A 160 -10.32 -14.18 3.42
CA ALA A 160 -11.40 -13.30 2.96
C ALA A 160 -10.94 -12.41 1.79
N PRO A 161 -11.75 -12.24 0.73
CA PRO A 161 -11.37 -11.48 -0.47
C PRO A 161 -10.85 -10.07 -0.20
N GLU A 162 -11.38 -9.41 0.82
CA GLU A 162 -11.01 -8.04 1.22
C GLU A 162 -9.60 -7.92 1.84
N LEU A 163 -9.08 -9.03 2.39
CA LEU A 163 -7.76 -9.08 3.04
C LEU A 163 -6.64 -9.44 2.07
N ARG A 164 -6.94 -10.17 0.99
CA ARG A 164 -5.94 -10.63 0.01
C ARG A 164 -5.12 -9.48 -0.60
N PRO A 165 -5.69 -8.32 -0.97
CA PRO A 165 -4.94 -7.18 -1.48
C PRO A 165 -3.91 -6.60 -0.50
N ARG A 166 -4.02 -6.89 0.81
CA ARG A 166 -3.06 -6.45 1.81
C ARG A 166 -1.76 -7.26 1.76
N ILE A 167 -1.84 -8.50 1.31
CA ILE A 167 -0.69 -9.40 1.16
C ILE A 167 0.10 -9.05 -0.11
N SER A 168 -0.61 -8.94 -1.22
CA SER A 168 -0.07 -8.59 -2.54
C SER A 168 -1.20 -8.15 -3.46
N PRO A 169 -0.89 -7.43 -4.55
CA PRO A 169 -1.87 -7.21 -5.61
C PRO A 169 -2.35 -8.52 -6.22
N ALA A 170 -3.60 -8.51 -6.67
CA ALA A 170 -4.12 -9.58 -7.48
C ALA A 170 -3.46 -9.57 -8.87
N THR A 171 -3.02 -10.74 -9.32
CA THR A 171 -2.53 -10.95 -10.68
C THR A 171 -3.53 -11.76 -11.50
N GLY A 172 -3.65 -11.46 -12.79
CA GLY A 172 -4.55 -12.14 -13.71
C GLY A 172 -5.80 -11.34 -14.05
N PRO A 173 -6.64 -11.88 -14.95
CA PRO A 173 -7.87 -11.22 -15.38
C PRO A 173 -8.88 -11.10 -14.24
N ILE A 174 -9.84 -10.17 -14.37
CA ILE A 174 -10.80 -9.82 -13.30
C ILE A 174 -11.56 -11.07 -12.78
N TRP A 175 -11.84 -12.03 -13.66
CA TRP A 175 -12.54 -13.28 -13.33
C TRP A 175 -11.67 -14.37 -12.69
N ASN A 176 -10.34 -14.25 -12.72
CA ASN A 176 -9.41 -15.24 -12.14
C ASN A 176 -8.20 -14.55 -11.49
N ARG A 177 -8.50 -13.66 -10.54
CA ARG A 177 -7.50 -12.94 -9.75
C ARG A 177 -6.85 -13.87 -8.73
N THR A 178 -5.53 -14.04 -8.84
CA THR A 178 -4.74 -14.89 -7.95
C THR A 178 -3.59 -14.12 -7.32
N HIS A 179 -3.31 -14.43 -6.06
CA HIS A 179 -2.19 -13.91 -5.28
C HIS A 179 -1.13 -15.01 -5.19
N ARG A 180 0.04 -14.77 -5.80
CA ARG A 180 1.12 -15.76 -5.90
C ARG A 180 2.27 -15.56 -4.93
N HIS A 181 2.35 -14.37 -4.34
CA HIS A 181 3.45 -13.98 -3.49
C HIS A 181 2.92 -13.10 -2.35
N VAL A 182 3.70 -12.99 -1.29
CA VAL A 182 3.53 -12.02 -0.21
C VAL A 182 4.59 -10.93 -0.41
N TYR A 183 4.20 -9.66 -0.39
CA TYR A 183 5.19 -8.59 -0.45
C TYR A 183 5.89 -8.42 0.89
N VAL A 184 7.22 -8.25 0.84
CA VAL A 184 8.00 -7.96 2.03
C VAL A 184 7.55 -6.61 2.60
N PRO A 185 7.13 -6.54 3.87
CA PRO A 185 6.66 -5.30 4.46
C PRO A 185 7.82 -4.32 4.69
N GLY A 186 7.54 -3.02 4.61
CA GLY A 186 8.47 -2.01 5.11
C GLY A 186 8.45 -1.99 6.63
N VAL A 187 9.61 -1.87 7.27
CA VAL A 187 9.75 -1.77 8.73
C VAL A 187 10.50 -0.50 9.08
N LYS A 188 10.00 0.23 10.07
CA LYS A 188 10.58 1.51 10.49
C LYS A 188 12.01 1.31 10.98
N GLY A 189 12.95 2.00 10.36
CA GLY A 189 14.36 1.97 10.74
C GLY A 189 15.13 0.74 10.25
N MET A 190 14.58 -0.01 9.30
CA MET A 190 15.27 -1.11 8.61
C MET A 190 15.20 -0.91 7.09
N SER A 191 16.32 -1.15 6.42
CA SER A 191 16.36 -1.26 4.97
C SER A 191 15.64 -2.53 4.50
N GLN A 192 15.22 -2.55 3.23
CA GLN A 192 14.57 -3.72 2.64
C GLN A 192 15.43 -4.99 2.74
N GLY A 193 16.75 -4.87 2.56
CA GLY A 193 17.70 -5.98 2.69
C GLY A 193 17.77 -6.52 4.12
N GLU A 194 17.76 -5.64 5.12
CA GLU A 194 17.74 -6.04 6.53
C GLU A 194 16.45 -6.77 6.91
N VAL A 195 15.28 -6.26 6.45
CA VAL A 195 14.00 -6.93 6.68
C VAL A 195 13.99 -8.31 6.04
N MET A 196 14.50 -8.44 4.80
CA MET A 196 14.63 -9.74 4.14
C MET A 196 15.55 -10.68 4.90
N GLY A 197 16.68 -10.19 5.39
CA GLY A 197 17.61 -10.97 6.22
C GLY A 197 16.95 -11.48 7.49
N LEU A 198 16.22 -10.61 8.21
CA LEU A 198 15.48 -10.98 9.40
C LEU A 198 14.38 -12.01 9.12
N LEU A 199 13.61 -11.82 8.04
CA LEU A 199 12.57 -12.76 7.61
C LEU A 199 13.16 -14.13 7.26
N ASN A 200 14.28 -14.17 6.53
CA ASN A 200 14.95 -15.41 6.17
C ASN A 200 15.53 -16.13 7.39
N ALA A 201 16.10 -15.37 8.33
CA ALA A 201 16.59 -15.93 9.59
C ALA A 201 15.45 -16.50 10.45
N ALA A 202 14.30 -15.81 10.52
CA ALA A 202 13.09 -16.29 11.19
C ALA A 202 12.52 -17.54 10.51
N HIS A 203 12.47 -17.53 9.17
CA HIS A 203 11.99 -18.64 8.35
C HIS A 203 12.80 -19.91 8.60
N GLN A 204 14.13 -19.80 8.61
CA GLN A 204 15.03 -20.91 8.96
C GLN A 204 14.81 -21.38 10.39
N LEU A 205 14.79 -20.45 11.36
CA LEU A 205 14.63 -20.77 12.77
C LEU A 205 13.36 -21.59 13.07
N PHE A 206 12.23 -21.21 12.46
CA PHE A 206 10.92 -21.81 12.78
C PHE A 206 10.50 -22.93 11.83
N LEU A 207 11.12 -23.06 10.65
CA LEU A 207 10.96 -24.28 9.84
C LEU A 207 11.77 -25.45 10.39
N ASP A 208 13.00 -25.19 10.84
CA ASP A 208 13.88 -26.24 11.36
C ASP A 208 13.51 -26.63 12.81
N SER A 209 12.82 -25.74 13.53
CA SER A 209 12.32 -25.98 14.89
C SER A 209 10.82 -25.66 14.98
N PRO A 210 9.93 -26.59 14.59
CA PRO A 210 8.49 -26.38 14.74
C PRO A 210 8.15 -26.11 16.21
N PRO A 211 7.17 -25.23 16.50
CA PRO A 211 6.87 -24.81 17.87
C PRO A 211 6.56 -26.03 18.74
N ARG A 212 7.28 -26.18 19.86
CA ARG A 212 6.87 -27.09 20.93
C ARG A 212 5.52 -26.59 21.42
N GLN A 213 4.47 -27.38 21.19
CA GLN A 213 3.14 -27.11 21.70
C GLN A 213 3.27 -26.91 23.23
N ARG A 214 2.94 -25.70 23.68
CA ARG A 214 2.61 -25.42 25.08
C ARG A 214 1.13 -25.10 25.13
#